data_AF-A0A9X1ZDX4-F1
#
_entry.id   AF-A0A9X1ZDX4-F1
#
_cell.length_a   1.000
_cell.length_b   1.000
_cell.length_c   1.000
_cell.angle_alpha   90.00
_cell.angle_beta   90.00
_cell.angle_gamma   90.00
#
_symmetry.space_group_name_H-M   'P 1'
#
loop_
_entity.id
_entity.type
_entity.pdbx_description
1 polymer ?
#
loop_
_entity_poly.entity_id
_entity_poly.type
_entity_poly.pdbx_seq_one_letter_code
_entity_poly.pdbx_strand_id
1 'polypeptide(L)'
;MIFNSLTSKAVNFEQTKNDDYEEQVLTESINTQSVAAKKSTAAEAAIKRFDSGWCVEDLELSSADRLLAESQIEDWDEYRGRARVKTASSINLDDADYPNNFFVAPYQELAISELEALAMSGDKWAMVTLVQVSQGDLNLKHKVAKQLLIQGASYYALEYLVIEALSAAKNSYRQTGNIEQSHEHIIDALSYVYFGLNTYSTAALTPYLAITSSGYYKENISSYIDIKGLQPQIEGRYLALSNKVKRDQNNLSIQTAQPSRAIKNEFYRSIAIHELSYDKVLAEIAFSPIGDTASIMSAPCLKENSAKLQQKLQQMSIDTKNVN
;
A
#
# COMPACT_ATOMS: atom_id res chain seq x y z
N MET A 1 -12.13 -7.05 48.04
CA MET A 1 -12.83 -6.14 48.97
C MET A 1 -11.78 -5.32 49.71
N ILE A 2 -12.07 -4.02 49.83
CA ILE A 2 -11.44 -2.97 50.65
C ILE A 2 -10.25 -2.23 50.02
N PHE A 3 -10.63 -1.01 49.60
CA PHE A 3 -9.90 0.18 49.21
C PHE A 3 -8.84 0.65 50.23
N ASN A 4 -7.81 1.34 49.72
CA ASN A 4 -7.21 2.53 50.33
C ASN A 4 -6.56 3.33 49.18
N SER A 5 -7.13 4.46 48.76
CA SER A 5 -7.13 5.80 49.37
C SER A 5 -5.91 6.64 48.96
N LEU A 6 -6.24 7.64 48.14
CA LEU A 6 -5.43 8.75 47.62
C LEU A 6 -4.69 9.55 48.71
N THR A 7 -3.51 10.06 48.36
CA THR A 7 -3.02 11.37 48.86
C THR A 7 -2.31 12.15 47.76
N SER A 8 -2.86 13.34 47.55
CA SER A 8 -2.37 14.54 46.87
C SER A 8 -0.89 14.88 47.13
N LYS A 9 -0.20 15.40 46.10
CA LYS A 9 0.64 16.59 46.22
C LYS A 9 0.83 17.27 44.86
N ALA A 10 0.14 18.39 44.70
CA ALA A 10 0.42 19.40 43.69
C ALA A 10 1.76 20.09 44.03
N VAL A 11 2.58 20.35 43.01
CA VAL A 11 3.72 21.26 43.10
C VAL A 11 3.51 22.33 42.04
N ASN A 12 3.20 23.53 42.54
CA ASN A 12 3.28 24.79 41.80
C ASN A 12 4.75 25.05 41.45
N PHE A 13 5.02 25.45 40.21
CA PHE A 13 6.28 26.13 39.89
C PHE A 13 5.96 27.52 39.37
N GLU A 14 6.45 28.49 40.12
CA GLU A 14 6.21 29.91 39.99
C GLU A 14 6.86 30.50 38.74
N GLN A 15 6.15 31.46 38.16
CA GLN A 15 6.67 32.44 37.21
C GLN A 15 7.68 33.35 37.90
N THR A 16 8.88 33.47 37.34
CA THR A 16 9.74 34.63 37.57
C THR A 16 9.74 35.51 36.32
N LYS A 17 9.08 36.65 36.50
CA LYS A 17 9.13 37.86 35.68
C LYS A 17 10.40 38.63 36.07
N ASN A 18 11.15 39.14 35.10
CA ASN A 18 11.97 40.33 35.30
C ASN A 18 12.05 41.09 33.98
N ASP A 19 11.65 42.35 34.12
CA ASP A 19 11.51 43.39 33.11
C ASP A 19 12.86 44.06 32.79
N ASP A 20 12.81 44.90 31.76
CA ASP A 20 13.67 46.06 31.46
C ASP A 20 15.03 45.85 30.77
N TYR A 21 15.10 46.22 29.48
CA TYR A 21 16.00 47.29 29.03
C TYR A 21 15.48 47.97 27.76
N GLU A 22 15.71 49.28 27.74
CA GLU A 22 15.03 50.32 26.99
C GLU A 22 15.29 50.40 25.48
N GLU A 23 14.27 50.99 24.87
CA GLU A 23 14.12 51.58 23.55
C GLU A 23 15.13 52.72 23.27
N GLN A 24 15.83 52.68 22.13
CA GLN A 24 16.33 53.87 21.45
C GLN A 24 16.10 53.75 19.94
N VAL A 25 15.17 54.58 19.47
CA VAL A 25 14.88 54.87 18.06
C VAL A 25 15.91 55.87 17.53
N LEU A 26 16.51 55.60 16.37
CA LEU A 26 16.83 56.67 15.42
C LEU A 26 16.84 56.14 13.98
N THR A 27 15.89 56.68 13.22
CA THR A 27 15.73 56.63 11.76
C THR A 27 16.87 57.34 11.03
N GLU A 28 17.39 56.72 9.97
CA GLU A 28 17.57 57.28 8.61
C GLU A 28 18.60 56.47 7.82
N SER A 29 18.16 55.82 6.74
CA SER A 29 18.54 56.25 5.38
C SER A 29 18.04 55.25 4.33
N ILE A 30 17.43 55.82 3.32
CA ILE A 30 16.89 55.19 2.11
C ILE A 30 18.06 54.69 1.25
N ASN A 31 17.81 53.63 0.48
CA ASN A 31 18.34 53.36 -0.85
C ASN A 31 19.23 52.10 -0.99
N THR A 32 18.59 50.94 -1.12
CA THR A 32 19.08 49.89 -2.03
C THR A 32 17.92 49.04 -2.56
N GLN A 33 17.02 49.66 -3.33
CA GLN A 33 16.32 48.92 -4.38
C GLN A 33 17.26 48.79 -5.57
N SER A 34 17.92 47.64 -5.71
CA SER A 34 18.06 46.93 -6.99
C SER A 34 18.96 45.71 -6.78
N VAL A 35 18.65 44.65 -7.52
CA VAL A 35 19.42 43.40 -7.64
C VAL A 35 19.15 42.30 -6.60
N ALA A 36 17.88 41.90 -6.45
CA ALA A 36 17.54 40.50 -6.13
C ALA A 36 16.09 40.12 -6.52
N ALA A 37 15.52 40.76 -7.54
CA ALA A 37 14.26 40.34 -8.14
C ALA A 37 14.55 39.79 -9.54
N LYS A 38 15.09 38.57 -9.61
CA LYS A 38 15.10 37.69 -10.81
C LYS A 38 15.88 36.40 -10.53
N LYS A 39 15.31 35.53 -9.69
CA LYS A 39 15.51 34.07 -9.74
C LYS A 39 14.47 33.36 -8.87
N SER A 40 13.20 33.60 -9.16
CA SER A 40 12.13 32.70 -8.71
C SER A 40 11.01 32.81 -9.72
N THR A 41 11.10 32.02 -10.79
CA THR A 41 9.98 31.72 -11.69
C THR A 41 10.33 30.46 -12.49
N ALA A 42 10.39 29.34 -11.77
CA ALA A 42 10.11 28.00 -12.27
C ALA A 42 10.07 27.07 -11.03
N ALA A 43 8.89 26.53 -10.71
CA ALA A 43 8.60 25.56 -9.65
C ALA A 43 8.13 26.06 -8.26
N GLU A 44 7.36 27.14 -8.19
CA GLU A 44 6.19 27.07 -7.29
C GLU A 44 5.12 26.29 -8.06
N ALA A 45 5.11 24.97 -7.91
CA ALA A 45 3.93 24.21 -8.26
C ALA A 45 2.75 24.86 -7.51
N ALA A 46 1.69 25.23 -8.23
CA ALA A 46 0.56 25.92 -7.63
C ALA A 46 0.02 25.09 -6.46
N ILE A 47 0.25 25.54 -5.23
CA ILE A 47 -0.21 24.85 -4.03
C ILE A 47 -1.73 24.74 -4.11
N LYS A 48 -2.21 23.51 -4.18
CA LYS A 48 -3.60 23.08 -4.23
C LYS A 48 -4.13 22.89 -2.80
N ARG A 49 -5.44 23.07 -2.62
CA ARG A 49 -6.12 22.73 -1.36
C ARG A 49 -6.30 21.21 -1.26
N PHE A 50 -6.33 20.66 -0.05
CA PHE A 50 -6.65 19.25 0.18
C PHE A 50 -7.90 18.77 -0.58
N ASP A 51 -8.98 19.56 -0.54
CA ASP A 51 -10.25 19.22 -1.20
C ASP A 51 -10.28 19.50 -2.70
N SER A 52 -9.17 19.90 -3.32
CA SER A 52 -9.04 20.07 -4.77
C SER A 52 -8.37 18.87 -5.49
N GLY A 53 -8.29 18.90 -6.81
CA GLY A 53 -7.73 17.81 -7.64
C GLY A 53 -6.21 17.74 -7.64
N TRP A 54 -5.59 17.49 -6.49
CA TRP A 54 -4.18 17.14 -6.37
C TRP A 54 -3.97 15.65 -6.61
N CYS A 55 -2.77 15.29 -7.06
CA CYS A 55 -2.35 13.92 -7.35
C CYS A 55 -0.99 13.58 -6.72
N VAL A 56 -0.16 14.58 -6.41
CA VAL A 56 1.16 14.44 -5.79
C VAL A 56 1.26 15.32 -4.55
N GLU A 57 1.18 14.71 -3.36
CA GLU A 57 1.14 15.40 -2.07
C GLU A 57 2.33 16.36 -1.88
N ASP A 58 3.56 15.90 -2.09
CA ASP A 58 4.79 16.66 -1.83
C ASP A 58 4.98 17.89 -2.71
N LEU A 59 4.31 17.92 -3.86
CA LEU A 59 4.44 19.01 -4.83
C LEU A 59 3.26 19.96 -4.80
N GLU A 60 2.09 19.48 -4.39
CA GLU A 60 0.83 20.18 -4.62
C GLU A 60 0.10 20.54 -3.32
N LEU A 61 0.50 20.01 -2.16
CA LEU A 61 -0.15 20.32 -0.90
C LEU A 61 0.69 21.26 -0.03
N SER A 62 0.00 22.05 0.79
CA SER A 62 0.64 22.73 1.92
C SER A 62 1.13 21.71 2.94
N SER A 63 2.08 22.08 3.81
CA SER A 63 2.59 21.17 4.85
C SER A 63 1.49 20.65 5.78
N ALA A 64 0.48 21.47 6.09
CA ALA A 64 -0.65 21.04 6.92
C ALA A 64 -1.56 20.04 6.18
N ASP A 65 -1.87 20.31 4.91
CA ASP A 65 -2.68 19.39 4.08
C ASP A 65 -1.95 18.07 3.82
N ARG A 66 -0.62 18.10 3.73
CA ARG A 66 0.19 16.88 3.61
C ARG A 66 0.12 16.03 4.88
N LEU A 67 0.25 16.63 6.07
CA LEU A 67 0.08 15.89 7.34
C LEU A 67 -1.30 15.23 7.45
N LEU A 68 -2.35 15.91 6.96
CA LEU A 68 -3.69 15.33 6.88
C LEU A 68 -3.75 14.15 5.89
N ALA A 69 -3.10 14.25 4.73
CA ALA A 69 -3.01 13.15 3.77
C ALA A 69 -2.27 11.93 4.36
N GLU A 70 -1.14 12.17 5.02
CA GLU A 70 -0.33 11.15 5.71
C GLU A 70 -1.15 10.43 6.78
N SER A 71 -1.84 11.18 7.66
CA SER A 71 -2.72 10.59 8.68
C SER A 71 -3.84 9.73 8.07
N GLN A 72 -4.45 10.15 6.96
CA GLN A 72 -5.46 9.32 6.29
C GLN A 72 -4.86 8.03 5.69
N ILE A 73 -3.61 8.07 5.24
CA ILE A 73 -2.87 6.88 4.77
C ILE A 73 -2.58 5.93 5.93
N GLU A 74 -2.15 6.44 7.07
CA GLU A 74 -1.89 5.65 8.27
C GLU A 74 -3.16 4.96 8.80
N ASP A 75 -4.27 5.70 8.94
CA ASP A 75 -5.56 5.14 9.36
C ASP A 75 -6.04 4.02 8.41
N TRP A 76 -5.86 4.24 7.10
CA TRP A 76 -6.21 3.25 6.11
C TRP A 76 -5.28 2.03 6.16
N ASP A 77 -3.99 2.22 6.39
CA ASP A 77 -3.01 1.16 6.56
C ASP A 77 -3.35 0.28 7.76
N GLU A 78 -3.76 0.86 8.88
CA GLU A 78 -4.30 0.11 10.01
C GLU A 78 -5.58 -0.65 9.66
N TYR A 79 -6.54 0.01 8.99
CA TYR A 79 -7.81 -0.60 8.59
C TYR A 79 -7.60 -1.81 7.66
N ARG A 80 -6.75 -1.66 6.64
CA ARG A 80 -6.46 -2.73 5.65
C ARG A 80 -5.45 -3.76 6.14
N GLY A 81 -4.95 -3.62 7.37
CA GLY A 81 -4.00 -4.56 7.98
C GLY A 81 -2.61 -4.51 7.32
N ARG A 82 -2.14 -3.34 6.86
CA ARG A 82 -0.79 -3.16 6.32
C ARG A 82 0.21 -2.93 7.44
N ALA A 83 0.57 -4.01 8.12
CA ALA A 83 1.67 -4.07 9.09
C ALA A 83 2.64 -5.20 8.73
N ARG A 84 3.88 -4.85 8.40
CA ARG A 84 4.86 -5.80 7.87
C ARG A 84 5.59 -6.53 8.99
N VAL A 85 5.66 -7.86 8.93
CA VAL A 85 6.51 -8.63 9.83
C VAL A 85 7.99 -8.51 9.45
N LYS A 86 8.87 -8.35 10.45
CA LYS A 86 10.32 -8.48 10.23
C LYS A 86 10.70 -9.92 9.92
N THR A 87 11.63 -10.12 9.00
CA THR A 87 12.22 -11.45 8.78
C THR A 87 13.29 -11.70 9.84
N ALA A 88 13.70 -12.96 10.01
CA ALA A 88 14.79 -13.29 10.92
C ALA A 88 16.09 -12.53 10.60
N SER A 89 16.33 -12.22 9.32
CA SER A 89 17.50 -11.46 8.88
C SER A 89 17.40 -9.95 9.11
N SER A 90 16.22 -9.42 9.42
CA SER A 90 15.96 -7.99 9.60
C SER A 90 15.45 -7.61 10.97
N ILE A 91 15.40 -8.54 11.93
CA ILE A 91 14.81 -8.32 13.25
C ILE A 91 15.45 -7.14 14.01
N ASN A 92 16.75 -6.91 13.77
CA ASN A 92 17.53 -5.84 14.40
C ASN A 92 17.65 -4.57 13.52
N LEU A 93 17.05 -4.55 12.33
CA LEU A 93 17.03 -3.35 11.49
C LEU A 93 16.00 -2.36 12.01
N ASP A 94 16.18 -1.09 11.64
CA ASP A 94 15.18 -0.06 11.89
C ASP A 94 13.84 -0.38 11.18
N ASP A 95 12.79 0.32 11.62
CA ASP A 95 11.43 0.10 11.11
C ASP A 95 11.17 0.84 9.79
N ALA A 96 12.16 1.51 9.19
CA ALA A 96 11.95 2.32 7.99
C ALA A 96 11.42 1.48 6.83
N ASP A 97 11.87 0.22 6.72
CA ASP A 97 11.42 -0.75 5.71
C ASP A 97 10.22 -1.62 6.17
N TYR A 98 9.73 -1.41 7.39
CA TYR A 98 8.68 -2.20 8.04
C TYR A 98 7.55 -1.29 8.56
N PRO A 99 6.76 -0.69 7.65
CA PRO A 99 5.68 0.20 8.05
C PRO A 99 4.69 -0.52 8.98
N ASN A 100 4.32 0.19 10.04
CA ASN A 100 3.40 -0.26 11.08
C ASN A 100 3.79 -1.58 11.77
N ASN A 101 5.08 -1.92 11.83
CA ASN A 101 5.56 -3.15 12.49
C ASN A 101 5.11 -3.26 13.95
N PHE A 102 4.94 -2.12 14.64
CA PHE A 102 4.50 -2.09 16.04
C PHE A 102 3.17 -2.82 16.30
N PHE A 103 2.29 -2.98 15.31
CA PHE A 103 1.07 -3.77 15.46
C PHE A 103 1.32 -5.29 15.49
N VAL A 104 2.34 -5.75 14.75
CA VAL A 104 2.59 -7.19 14.54
C VAL A 104 3.77 -7.70 15.35
N ALA A 105 4.70 -6.83 15.77
CA ALA A 105 5.89 -7.19 16.53
C ALA A 105 5.60 -8.07 17.75
N PRO A 106 4.58 -7.80 18.60
CA PRO A 106 4.28 -8.67 19.74
C PRO A 106 3.90 -10.11 19.34
N TYR A 107 3.33 -10.30 18.16
CA TYR A 107 2.92 -11.60 17.66
C TYR A 107 4.07 -12.38 17.01
N GLN A 108 5.14 -11.69 16.59
CA GLN A 108 6.32 -12.33 15.98
C GLN A 108 7.15 -13.13 17.00
N GLU A 109 7.03 -12.79 18.28
CA GLU A 109 7.76 -13.44 19.38
C GLU A 109 7.04 -14.69 19.92
N LEU A 110 5.77 -14.88 19.53
CA LEU A 110 4.95 -16.00 20.00
C LEU A 110 5.37 -17.33 19.34
N ALA A 111 5.15 -18.42 20.07
CA ALA A 111 5.20 -19.74 19.46
C ALA A 111 4.11 -19.87 18.38
N ILE A 112 4.39 -20.59 17.29
CA ILE A 112 3.45 -20.71 16.16
C ILE A 112 2.06 -21.21 16.59
N SER A 113 1.99 -22.14 17.56
CA SER A 113 0.71 -22.64 18.09
C SER A 113 -0.11 -21.59 18.83
N GLU A 114 0.55 -20.66 19.52
CA GLU A 114 -0.11 -19.55 20.22
C GLU A 114 -0.61 -18.51 19.21
N LEU A 115 0.21 -18.20 18.20
CA LEU A 115 -0.18 -17.34 17.09
C LEU A 115 -1.40 -17.88 16.35
N GLU A 116 -1.41 -19.18 16.05
CA GLU A 116 -2.55 -19.87 15.43
C GLU A 116 -3.79 -19.80 16.31
N ALA A 117 -3.67 -19.99 17.63
CA ALA A 117 -4.79 -19.89 18.56
C ALA A 117 -5.40 -18.47 18.59
N LEU A 118 -4.56 -17.44 18.64
CA LEU A 118 -5.01 -16.04 18.60
C LEU A 118 -5.68 -15.70 17.26
N ALA A 119 -5.09 -16.15 16.14
CA ALA A 119 -5.67 -15.94 14.81
C ALA A 119 -7.03 -16.63 14.67
N MET A 120 -7.19 -17.85 15.20
CA MET A 120 -8.48 -18.55 15.24
C MET A 120 -9.51 -17.90 16.16
N SER A 121 -9.05 -17.17 17.18
CA SER A 121 -9.93 -16.37 18.06
C SER A 121 -10.47 -15.10 17.39
N GLY A 122 -9.96 -14.75 16.20
CA GLY A 122 -10.37 -13.59 15.43
C GLY A 122 -9.55 -12.33 15.71
N ASP A 123 -8.39 -12.46 16.35
CA ASP A 123 -7.46 -11.33 16.53
C ASP A 123 -6.87 -10.90 15.17
N LYS A 124 -7.24 -9.69 14.74
CA LYS A 124 -6.83 -9.12 13.44
C LYS A 124 -5.31 -9.16 13.24
N TRP A 125 -4.53 -8.77 14.25
CA TRP A 125 -3.09 -8.62 14.11
C TRP A 125 -2.36 -9.95 14.22
N ALA A 126 -2.88 -10.90 15.01
CA ALA A 126 -2.44 -12.29 14.95
C ALA A 126 -2.68 -12.90 13.57
N MET A 127 -3.87 -12.69 12.99
CA MET A 127 -4.21 -13.17 11.64
C MET A 127 -3.29 -12.57 10.56
N VAL A 128 -3.05 -11.25 10.60
CA VAL A 128 -2.14 -10.54 9.69
C VAL A 128 -0.71 -11.04 9.82
N THR A 129 -0.25 -11.32 11.05
CA THR A 129 1.08 -11.88 11.31
C THR A 129 1.18 -13.30 10.77
N LEU A 130 0.19 -14.15 11.05
CA LEU A 130 0.17 -15.56 10.69
C LEU A 130 0.26 -15.79 9.17
N VAL A 131 -0.41 -14.96 8.35
CA VAL A 131 -0.35 -15.12 6.89
C VAL A 131 1.03 -14.78 6.32
N GLN A 132 1.81 -13.92 7.00
CA GLN A 132 3.14 -13.48 6.55
C GLN A 132 4.28 -14.40 6.98
N VAL A 133 4.20 -15.05 8.16
CA VAL A 133 5.29 -15.90 8.66
C VAL A 133 5.48 -17.14 7.78
N SER A 134 6.72 -17.62 7.61
CA SER A 134 7.00 -18.76 6.71
C SER A 134 6.54 -20.12 7.25
N GLN A 135 6.34 -20.24 8.56
CA GLN A 135 5.93 -21.45 9.26
C GLN A 135 4.40 -21.50 9.47
N GLY A 136 3.89 -22.63 9.98
CA GLY A 136 2.47 -22.83 10.32
C GLY A 136 1.70 -23.70 9.32
N ASP A 137 0.46 -24.05 9.66
CA ASP A 137 -0.42 -24.82 8.78
C ASP A 137 -0.89 -23.97 7.58
N LEU A 138 -0.49 -24.37 6.37
CA LEU A 138 -0.85 -23.68 5.12
C LEU A 138 -2.37 -23.61 4.88
N ASN A 139 -3.12 -24.65 5.28
CA ASN A 139 -4.58 -24.65 5.16
C ASN A 139 -5.22 -23.65 6.13
N LEU A 140 -4.68 -23.54 7.34
CA LEU A 140 -5.12 -22.54 8.31
C LEU A 140 -4.82 -21.14 7.80
N LYS A 141 -3.60 -20.90 7.32
CA LYS A 141 -3.20 -19.61 6.72
C LYS A 141 -4.11 -19.21 5.56
N HIS A 142 -4.48 -20.14 4.69
CA HIS A 142 -5.45 -19.88 3.61
C HIS A 142 -6.83 -19.46 4.12
N LYS A 143 -7.36 -20.17 5.14
CA LYS A 143 -8.63 -19.83 5.77
C LYS A 143 -8.57 -18.44 6.42
N VAL A 144 -7.48 -18.16 7.13
CA VAL A 144 -7.21 -16.87 7.79
C VAL A 144 -7.11 -15.75 6.77
N ALA A 145 -6.40 -15.93 5.66
CA ALA A 145 -6.33 -14.94 4.58
C ALA A 145 -7.72 -14.64 3.98
N LYS A 146 -8.54 -15.66 3.74
CA LYS A 146 -9.93 -15.46 3.29
C LYS A 146 -10.79 -14.72 4.32
N GLN A 147 -10.59 -15.00 5.61
CA GLN A 147 -11.29 -14.30 6.69
C GLN A 147 -10.86 -12.83 6.80
N LEU A 148 -9.56 -12.55 6.64
CA LEU A 148 -9.03 -11.18 6.58
C LEU A 148 -9.62 -10.37 5.42
N LEU A 149 -9.80 -10.98 4.23
CA LEU A 149 -10.50 -10.33 3.11
C LEU A 149 -11.93 -9.93 3.48
N ILE A 150 -12.65 -10.79 4.21
CA ILE A 150 -14.02 -10.50 4.68
C ILE A 150 -13.99 -9.36 5.71
N GLN A 151 -13.04 -9.37 6.63
CA GLN A 151 -12.88 -8.32 7.65
C GLN A 151 -12.42 -6.96 7.12
N GLY A 152 -12.00 -6.87 5.86
CA GLY A 152 -11.47 -5.64 5.25
C GLY A 152 -9.97 -5.42 5.49
N ALA A 153 -9.33 -6.26 6.32
CA ALA A 153 -7.88 -6.29 6.56
C ALA A 153 -7.15 -7.00 5.39
N SER A 154 -7.34 -6.48 4.18
CA SER A 154 -7.10 -7.21 2.94
C SER A 154 -5.66 -7.20 2.43
N TYR A 155 -4.76 -6.34 2.93
CA TYR A 155 -3.46 -6.11 2.30
C TYR A 155 -2.61 -7.38 2.21
N TYR A 156 -2.17 -7.93 3.35
CA TYR A 156 -1.37 -9.16 3.37
C TYR A 156 -2.16 -10.42 3.04
N ALA A 157 -3.49 -10.37 3.16
CA ALA A 157 -4.35 -11.46 2.69
C ALA A 157 -4.29 -11.61 1.17
N LEU A 158 -4.41 -10.50 0.43
CA LEU A 158 -4.30 -10.47 -1.02
C LEU A 158 -2.91 -10.90 -1.50
N GLU A 159 -1.87 -10.41 -0.86
CA GLU A 159 -0.49 -10.82 -1.15
C GLU A 159 -0.31 -12.34 -0.98
N TYR A 160 -0.73 -12.89 0.17
CA TYR A 160 -0.64 -14.32 0.45
C TYR A 160 -1.39 -15.16 -0.58
N LEU A 161 -2.65 -14.81 -0.89
CA LEU A 161 -3.51 -15.58 -1.80
C LEU A 161 -2.98 -15.59 -3.24
N VAL A 162 -2.40 -14.49 -3.71
CA VAL A 162 -1.74 -14.45 -5.02
C VAL A 162 -0.48 -15.32 -5.03
N ILE A 163 0.36 -15.22 -4.00
CA ILE A 163 1.60 -16.02 -3.91
C ILE A 163 1.27 -17.52 -3.83
N GLU A 164 0.25 -17.90 -3.07
CA GLU A 164 -0.23 -19.27 -2.95
C GLU A 164 -0.72 -19.81 -4.30
N ALA A 165 -1.60 -19.05 -4.98
CA ALA A 165 -2.13 -19.41 -6.29
C ALA A 165 -1.00 -19.56 -7.34
N LEU A 166 -0.05 -18.62 -7.39
CA LEU A 166 1.09 -18.73 -8.31
C LEU A 166 2.04 -19.88 -7.92
N SER A 167 2.22 -20.16 -6.64
CA SER A 167 2.99 -21.34 -6.22
C SER A 167 2.32 -22.63 -6.68
N ALA A 168 0.99 -22.72 -6.60
CA ALA A 168 0.22 -23.84 -7.10
C ALA A 168 0.33 -23.98 -8.63
N ALA A 169 0.15 -22.89 -9.40
CA ALA A 169 0.34 -22.88 -10.85
C ALA A 169 1.74 -23.41 -11.26
N LYS A 170 2.79 -22.88 -10.63
CA LYS A 170 4.17 -23.35 -10.88
C LYS A 170 4.32 -24.85 -10.60
N ASN A 171 3.78 -25.33 -9.48
CA ASN A 171 3.90 -26.73 -9.10
C ASN A 171 3.12 -27.65 -10.05
N SER A 172 1.89 -27.27 -10.43
CA SER A 172 1.07 -28.01 -11.40
C SER A 172 1.79 -28.13 -12.75
N TYR A 173 2.38 -27.03 -13.25
CA TYR A 173 3.18 -27.08 -14.47
C TYR A 173 4.41 -27.97 -14.33
N ARG A 174 5.17 -27.87 -13.23
CA ARG A 174 6.38 -28.68 -13.00
C ARG A 174 6.09 -30.18 -12.93
N GLN A 175 4.93 -30.56 -12.39
CA GLN A 175 4.56 -31.97 -12.23
C GLN A 175 4.02 -32.58 -13.52
N THR A 176 3.28 -31.80 -14.31
CA THR A 176 2.52 -32.35 -15.44
C THR A 176 3.04 -31.92 -16.81
N GLY A 177 3.79 -30.82 -16.89
CA GLY A 177 4.11 -30.12 -18.14
C GLY A 177 2.89 -29.51 -18.83
N ASN A 178 1.69 -29.60 -18.23
CA ASN A 178 0.44 -29.14 -18.82
C ASN A 178 0.09 -27.73 -18.34
N ILE A 179 -0.02 -26.80 -19.29
CA ILE A 179 -0.35 -25.41 -19.00
C ILE A 179 -1.79 -25.22 -18.51
N GLU A 180 -2.74 -26.03 -18.97
CA GLU A 180 -4.17 -25.88 -18.65
C GLU A 180 -4.44 -25.96 -17.14
N GLN A 181 -3.77 -26.88 -16.44
CA GLN A 181 -3.88 -26.98 -14.97
C GLN A 181 -3.26 -25.76 -14.26
N SER A 182 -2.29 -25.12 -14.90
CA SER A 182 -1.66 -23.91 -14.37
C SER A 182 -2.55 -22.69 -14.59
N HIS A 183 -3.31 -22.65 -15.70
CA HIS A 183 -4.24 -21.57 -16.00
C HIS A 183 -5.30 -21.40 -14.92
N GLU A 184 -5.87 -22.48 -14.37
CA GLU A 184 -6.86 -22.38 -13.27
C GLU A 184 -6.31 -21.60 -12.07
N HIS A 185 -5.06 -21.87 -11.68
CA HIS A 185 -4.41 -21.16 -10.59
C HIS A 185 -3.99 -19.73 -10.96
N ILE A 186 -3.67 -19.46 -12.23
CA ILE A 186 -3.40 -18.11 -12.73
C ILE A 186 -4.68 -17.26 -12.74
N ILE A 187 -5.81 -17.85 -13.14
CA ILE A 187 -7.13 -17.24 -13.07
C ILE A 187 -7.46 -16.84 -11.63
N ASP A 188 -7.14 -17.70 -10.66
CA ASP A 188 -7.31 -17.40 -9.24
C ASP A 188 -6.47 -16.20 -8.81
N ALA A 189 -5.18 -16.21 -9.13
CA ALA A 189 -4.29 -15.10 -8.83
C ALA A 189 -4.79 -13.79 -9.44
N LEU A 190 -5.19 -13.80 -10.72
CA LEU A 190 -5.72 -12.63 -11.41
C LEU A 190 -7.05 -12.15 -10.78
N SER A 191 -7.92 -13.06 -10.32
CA SER A 191 -9.16 -12.67 -9.64
C SER A 191 -8.90 -11.87 -8.35
N TYR A 192 -7.85 -12.23 -7.59
CA TYR A 192 -7.41 -11.46 -6.43
C TYR A 192 -6.73 -10.14 -6.82
N VAL A 193 -5.98 -10.10 -7.93
CA VAL A 193 -5.44 -8.85 -8.50
C VAL A 193 -6.57 -7.89 -8.83
N TYR A 194 -7.57 -8.33 -9.58
CA TYR A 194 -8.73 -7.50 -9.92
C TYR A 194 -9.52 -7.08 -8.69
N PHE A 195 -9.68 -7.96 -7.69
CA PHE A 195 -10.28 -7.58 -6.41
C PHE A 195 -9.50 -6.46 -5.70
N GLY A 196 -8.16 -6.59 -5.63
CA GLY A 196 -7.29 -5.56 -5.07
C GLY A 196 -7.40 -4.22 -5.80
N LEU A 197 -7.33 -4.23 -7.14
CA LEU A 197 -7.47 -3.02 -7.95
C LEU A 197 -8.81 -2.32 -7.72
N ASN A 198 -9.91 -3.08 -7.72
CA ASN A 198 -11.26 -2.56 -7.46
C ASN A 198 -11.47 -2.07 -6.02
N THR A 199 -10.55 -2.39 -5.11
CA THR A 199 -10.57 -1.94 -3.70
C THR A 199 -9.40 -0.99 -3.38
N TYR A 200 -8.77 -0.39 -4.41
CA TYR A 200 -7.66 0.57 -4.29
C TYR A 200 -6.45 0.01 -3.51
N SER A 201 -6.11 -1.25 -3.76
CA SER A 201 -4.97 -1.94 -3.17
C SER A 201 -4.09 -2.59 -4.24
N THR A 202 -2.78 -2.31 -4.21
CA THR A 202 -1.78 -2.96 -5.07
C THR A 202 -1.24 -4.26 -4.50
N ALA A 203 -1.69 -4.69 -3.31
CA ALA A 203 -1.08 -5.79 -2.56
C ALA A 203 -1.12 -7.15 -3.29
N ALA A 204 -2.14 -7.40 -4.11
CA ALA A 204 -2.18 -8.56 -5.00
C ALA A 204 -1.37 -8.34 -6.30
N LEU A 205 -1.38 -7.12 -6.83
CA LEU A 205 -0.72 -6.77 -8.09
C LEU A 205 0.81 -6.90 -7.97
N THR A 206 1.39 -6.35 -6.90
CA THR A 206 2.84 -6.34 -6.70
C THR A 206 3.47 -7.75 -6.76
N PRO A 207 3.04 -8.75 -5.98
CA PRO A 207 3.60 -10.10 -6.08
C PRO A 207 3.29 -10.76 -7.42
N TYR A 208 2.11 -10.52 -8.00
CA TYR A 208 1.77 -11.04 -9.33
C TYR A 208 2.80 -10.59 -10.38
N LEU A 209 3.03 -9.27 -10.47
CA LEU A 209 4.00 -8.69 -11.41
C LEU A 209 5.42 -9.20 -11.13
N ALA A 210 5.86 -9.21 -9.88
CA ALA A 210 7.20 -9.63 -9.51
C ALA A 210 7.47 -11.10 -9.86
N ILE A 211 6.52 -11.99 -9.59
CA ILE A 211 6.66 -13.43 -9.85
C ILE A 211 6.55 -13.72 -11.35
N THR A 212 5.53 -13.19 -12.03
CA THR A 212 5.29 -13.51 -13.45
C THR A 212 6.33 -12.90 -14.39
N SER A 213 7.00 -11.82 -13.96
CA SER A 213 8.02 -11.14 -14.75
C SER A 213 9.44 -11.64 -14.51
N SER A 214 9.64 -12.70 -13.69
CA SER A 214 10.98 -13.18 -13.34
C SER A 214 11.09 -14.70 -13.23
N GLY A 215 12.35 -15.18 -13.26
CA GLY A 215 12.74 -16.57 -13.02
C GLY A 215 11.93 -17.60 -13.81
N TYR A 216 11.56 -18.69 -13.12
CA TYR A 216 10.86 -19.84 -13.72
C TYR A 216 9.59 -19.45 -14.47
N TYR A 217 8.84 -18.49 -13.94
CA TYR A 217 7.57 -18.06 -14.54
C TYR A 217 7.79 -17.43 -15.90
N LYS A 218 8.67 -16.43 -15.97
CA LYS A 218 9.02 -15.76 -17.23
C LYS A 218 9.52 -16.74 -18.29
N GLU A 219 10.33 -17.70 -17.88
CA GLU A 219 11.00 -18.65 -18.78
C GLU A 219 10.07 -19.77 -19.28
N ASN A 220 9.08 -20.20 -18.48
CA ASN A 220 8.36 -21.44 -18.74
C ASN A 220 6.83 -21.30 -18.78
N ILE A 221 6.26 -20.24 -18.21
CA ILE A 221 4.81 -20.11 -18.03
C ILE A 221 4.27 -18.87 -18.74
N SER A 222 4.90 -17.71 -18.54
CA SER A 222 4.34 -16.42 -18.95
C SER A 222 4.05 -16.31 -20.44
N SER A 223 4.83 -16.95 -21.31
CA SER A 223 4.59 -16.98 -22.77
C SER A 223 3.31 -17.71 -23.18
N TYR A 224 2.74 -18.53 -22.28
CA TYR A 224 1.52 -19.31 -22.52
C TYR A 224 0.29 -18.69 -21.84
N ILE A 225 0.44 -17.56 -21.16
CA ILE A 225 -0.67 -16.87 -20.52
C ILE A 225 -1.27 -15.89 -21.52
N ASP A 226 -2.38 -16.26 -22.14
CA ASP A 226 -3.21 -15.33 -22.89
C ASP A 226 -4.29 -14.74 -21.98
N ILE A 227 -3.97 -13.62 -21.30
CA ILE A 227 -4.92 -12.98 -20.38
C ILE A 227 -6.22 -12.60 -21.10
N LYS A 228 -6.16 -12.19 -22.37
CA LYS A 228 -7.36 -11.83 -23.15
C LYS A 228 -8.23 -13.05 -23.41
N GLY A 229 -7.61 -14.18 -23.78
CA GLY A 229 -8.30 -15.45 -23.97
C GLY A 229 -8.94 -16.00 -22.68
N LEU A 230 -8.33 -15.74 -21.52
CA LEU A 230 -8.82 -16.17 -20.21
C LEU A 230 -9.78 -15.17 -19.53
N GLN A 231 -10.05 -14.02 -20.16
CA GLN A 231 -10.81 -12.93 -19.55
C GLN A 231 -12.19 -13.36 -19.01
N PRO A 232 -13.02 -14.15 -19.73
CA PRO A 232 -14.33 -14.56 -19.22
C PRO A 232 -14.24 -15.38 -17.93
N GLN A 233 -13.24 -16.26 -17.81
CA GLN A 233 -13.02 -17.09 -16.62
C GLN A 233 -12.53 -16.23 -15.45
N ILE A 234 -11.61 -15.30 -15.72
CA ILE A 234 -11.12 -14.35 -14.71
C ILE A 234 -12.26 -13.47 -14.19
N GLU A 235 -13.09 -12.94 -15.08
CA GLU A 235 -14.25 -12.13 -14.71
C GLU A 235 -15.25 -12.93 -13.88
N GLY A 236 -15.57 -14.17 -14.30
CA GLY A 236 -16.43 -15.07 -13.54
C GLY A 236 -15.91 -15.34 -12.12
N ARG A 237 -14.61 -15.64 -11.99
CA ARG A 237 -13.96 -15.87 -10.68
C ARG A 237 -13.97 -14.62 -9.81
N TYR A 238 -13.64 -13.46 -10.40
CA TYR A 238 -13.68 -12.17 -9.72
C TYR A 238 -15.08 -11.83 -9.20
N LEU A 239 -16.11 -11.95 -10.04
CA LEU A 239 -17.49 -11.68 -9.64
C LEU A 239 -17.95 -12.62 -8.53
N ALA A 240 -17.61 -13.90 -8.60
CA ALA A 240 -17.90 -14.86 -7.54
C ALA A 240 -17.22 -14.48 -6.22
N LEU A 241 -15.94 -14.13 -6.25
CA LEU A 241 -15.17 -13.66 -5.10
C LEU A 241 -15.79 -12.39 -4.49
N SER A 242 -16.00 -11.36 -5.32
CA SER A 242 -16.54 -10.06 -4.89
C SER A 242 -17.92 -10.21 -4.25
N ASN A 243 -18.81 -10.98 -4.88
CA ASN A 243 -20.14 -11.25 -4.34
C ASN A 243 -20.10 -12.06 -3.04
N LYS A 244 -19.16 -13.01 -2.91
CA LYS A 244 -18.98 -13.77 -1.68
C LYS A 244 -18.52 -12.87 -0.54
N VAL A 245 -17.47 -12.07 -0.76
CA VAL A 245 -16.93 -11.16 0.27
C VAL A 245 -18.01 -10.18 0.72
N LYS A 246 -18.73 -9.55 -0.21
CA LYS A 246 -19.80 -8.61 0.11
C LYS A 246 -20.93 -9.26 0.90
N ARG A 247 -21.32 -10.49 0.53
CA ARG A 247 -22.35 -11.26 1.24
C ARG A 247 -21.91 -11.59 2.67
N ASP A 248 -20.69 -12.08 2.83
CA ASP A 248 -20.15 -12.45 4.15
C ASP A 248 -19.99 -11.22 5.05
N GLN A 249 -19.56 -10.08 4.49
CA GLN A 249 -19.52 -8.79 5.19
C GLN A 249 -20.90 -8.36 5.67
N ASN A 250 -21.91 -8.42 4.80
CA ASN A 250 -23.28 -8.07 5.18
C ASN A 250 -23.82 -8.99 6.29
N ASN A 251 -23.54 -10.29 6.21
CA ASN A 251 -23.97 -11.27 7.22
C ASN A 251 -23.32 -11.00 8.59
N LEU A 252 -22.07 -10.51 8.59
CA LEU A 252 -21.33 -10.16 9.79
C LEU A 252 -21.50 -8.69 10.22
N SER A 253 -22.34 -7.92 9.51
CA SER A 253 -22.52 -6.48 9.73
C SER A 253 -21.21 -5.67 9.69
N ILE A 254 -20.25 -6.12 8.87
CA ILE A 254 -18.98 -5.43 8.66
C ILE A 254 -19.21 -4.27 7.70
N GLN A 255 -19.02 -3.05 8.19
CA GLN A 255 -19.05 -1.85 7.35
C GLN A 255 -17.68 -1.65 6.72
N THR A 256 -17.64 -1.63 5.38
CA THR A 256 -16.40 -1.35 4.66
C THR A 256 -16.17 0.15 4.54
N ALA A 257 -15.04 0.61 5.08
CA ALA A 257 -14.62 1.98 4.92
C ALA A 257 -14.37 2.28 3.43
N GLN A 258 -14.75 3.49 3.00
CA GLN A 258 -14.47 3.95 1.64
C GLN A 258 -13.09 4.62 1.61
N PRO A 259 -12.27 4.37 0.59
CA PRO A 259 -10.95 4.97 0.50
C PRO A 259 -11.04 6.49 0.35
N SER A 260 -10.29 7.21 1.17
CA SER A 260 -10.18 8.67 1.09
C SER A 260 -9.47 9.10 -0.20
N ARG A 261 -9.43 10.41 -0.48
CA ARG A 261 -8.69 10.93 -1.63
C ARG A 261 -7.19 10.61 -1.53
N ALA A 262 -6.60 10.76 -0.34
CA ALA A 262 -5.20 10.45 -0.13
C ALA A 262 -4.88 9.01 -0.52
N ILE A 263 -5.75 8.06 -0.14
CA ILE A 263 -5.62 6.65 -0.52
C ILE A 263 -5.70 6.43 -2.02
N LYS A 264 -6.67 7.06 -2.69
CA LYS A 264 -6.82 6.92 -4.14
C LYS A 264 -5.58 7.47 -4.86
N ASN A 265 -5.07 8.61 -4.41
CA ASN A 265 -3.88 9.24 -5.00
C ASN A 265 -2.62 8.39 -4.79
N GLU A 266 -2.42 7.87 -3.58
CA GLU A 266 -1.30 6.96 -3.27
C GLU A 266 -1.40 5.65 -4.06
N PHE A 267 -2.62 5.12 -4.25
CA PHE A 267 -2.86 3.99 -5.13
C PHE A 267 -2.47 4.29 -6.59
N TYR A 268 -2.88 5.44 -7.14
CA TYR A 268 -2.50 5.82 -8.51
C TYR A 268 -0.99 6.02 -8.66
N ARG A 269 -0.33 6.62 -7.66
CA ARG A 269 1.14 6.71 -7.62
C ARG A 269 1.79 5.33 -7.61
N SER A 270 1.27 4.40 -6.82
CA SER A 270 1.77 3.02 -6.76
C SER A 270 1.61 2.29 -8.10
N ILE A 271 0.49 2.46 -8.80
CA ILE A 271 0.29 1.92 -10.16
C ILE A 271 1.30 2.54 -11.14
N ALA A 272 1.51 3.87 -11.09
CA ALA A 272 2.48 4.55 -11.94
C ALA A 272 3.92 4.05 -11.74
N ILE A 273 4.30 3.72 -10.49
CA ILE A 273 5.59 3.08 -10.19
C ILE A 273 5.69 1.69 -10.84
N HIS A 274 4.60 0.90 -10.80
CA HIS A 274 4.58 -0.39 -11.47
C HIS A 274 4.64 -0.28 -13.00
N GLU A 275 4.04 0.74 -13.62
CA GLU A 275 4.15 1.00 -15.06
C GLU A 275 5.61 1.16 -15.51
N LEU A 276 6.47 1.78 -14.69
CA LEU A 276 7.88 1.95 -15.02
C LEU A 276 8.68 0.64 -15.05
N SER A 277 8.27 -0.35 -14.25
CA SER A 277 9.03 -1.59 -14.04
C SER A 277 8.44 -2.80 -14.77
N TYR A 278 7.14 -2.77 -15.08
CA TYR A 278 6.37 -3.92 -15.55
C TYR A 278 5.36 -3.54 -16.66
N ASP A 279 5.67 -2.54 -17.47
CA ASP A 279 4.82 -1.96 -18.52
C ASP A 279 4.02 -2.99 -19.33
N LYS A 280 4.68 -4.04 -19.84
CA LYS A 280 4.05 -5.06 -20.69
C LYS A 280 2.99 -5.88 -19.96
N VAL A 281 3.34 -6.44 -18.79
CA VAL A 281 2.43 -7.30 -18.02
C VAL A 281 1.28 -6.47 -17.46
N LEU A 282 1.56 -5.25 -16.99
CA LEU A 282 0.53 -4.36 -16.48
C LEU A 282 -0.43 -3.92 -17.60
N ALA A 283 0.07 -3.67 -18.81
CA ALA A 283 -0.78 -3.38 -19.96
C ALA A 283 -1.74 -4.54 -20.26
N GLU A 284 -1.29 -5.79 -20.22
CA GLU A 284 -2.16 -6.96 -20.42
C GLU A 284 -3.30 -7.03 -19.39
N ILE A 285 -3.00 -6.76 -18.11
CA ILE A 285 -4.02 -6.68 -17.05
C ILE A 285 -4.98 -5.50 -17.31
N ALA A 286 -4.46 -4.35 -17.74
CA ALA A 286 -5.25 -3.16 -18.04
C ALA A 286 -6.20 -3.34 -19.24
N PHE A 287 -5.83 -4.19 -20.22
CA PHE A 287 -6.65 -4.47 -21.40
C PHE A 287 -7.85 -5.39 -21.14
N SER A 288 -7.97 -5.99 -19.95
CA SER A 288 -9.14 -6.77 -19.53
C SER A 288 -9.95 -5.97 -18.50
N PRO A 289 -10.93 -5.17 -18.93
CA PRO A 289 -11.68 -4.26 -18.07
C PRO A 289 -12.68 -5.03 -17.19
N ILE A 290 -12.19 -5.59 -16.09
CA ILE A 290 -12.99 -6.31 -15.09
C ILE A 290 -13.28 -5.39 -13.90
N GLY A 291 -14.56 -5.08 -13.69
CA GLY A 291 -14.98 -4.07 -12.73
C GLY A 291 -14.60 -2.66 -13.19
N ASP A 292 -14.07 -1.85 -12.28
CA ASP A 292 -13.70 -0.44 -12.49
C ASP A 292 -12.26 -0.26 -13.01
N THR A 293 -11.56 -1.34 -13.41
CA THR A 293 -10.15 -1.23 -13.82
C THR A 293 -9.94 -0.31 -15.01
N ALA A 294 -10.87 -0.24 -15.97
CA ALA A 294 -10.77 0.73 -17.07
C ALA A 294 -10.79 2.19 -16.57
N SER A 295 -11.61 2.47 -15.55
CA SER A 295 -11.68 3.81 -14.94
C SER A 295 -10.39 4.12 -14.17
N ILE A 296 -9.87 3.13 -13.43
CA ILE A 296 -8.58 3.24 -12.73
C ILE A 296 -7.44 3.55 -13.69
N MET A 297 -7.31 2.78 -14.77
CA MET A 297 -6.21 2.91 -15.73
C MET A 297 -6.30 4.18 -16.59
N SER A 298 -7.48 4.81 -16.65
CA SER A 298 -7.67 6.08 -17.36
C SER A 298 -7.67 7.31 -16.45
N ALA A 299 -7.50 7.12 -15.13
CA ALA A 299 -7.59 8.19 -14.14
C ALA A 299 -6.58 9.32 -14.40
N PRO A 300 -6.98 10.60 -14.28
CA PRO A 300 -6.08 11.73 -14.47
C PRO A 300 -4.84 11.67 -13.57
N CYS A 301 -5.00 11.31 -12.30
CA CYS A 301 -3.89 11.21 -11.36
C CYS A 301 -2.89 10.11 -11.70
N LEU A 302 -3.32 9.01 -12.32
CA LEU A 302 -2.37 8.00 -12.81
C LEU A 302 -1.49 8.60 -13.91
N LYS A 303 -2.10 9.20 -14.94
CA LYS A 303 -1.37 9.83 -16.04
C LYS A 303 -0.38 10.90 -15.57
N GLU A 304 -0.81 11.73 -14.61
CA GLU A 304 0.04 12.77 -14.04
C GLU A 304 1.24 12.18 -13.28
N ASN A 305 1.00 11.16 -12.44
CA ASN A 305 2.07 10.47 -11.72
C ASN A 305 3.05 9.79 -12.70
N SER A 306 2.56 9.10 -13.72
CA SER A 306 3.41 8.43 -14.73
C SER A 306 4.28 9.44 -15.49
N ALA A 307 3.72 10.58 -15.92
CA ALA A 307 4.47 11.62 -16.59
C ALA A 307 5.58 12.23 -15.69
N LYS A 308 5.25 12.54 -14.44
CA LYS A 308 6.21 13.09 -13.46
C LYS A 308 7.34 12.10 -13.16
N LEU A 309 7.02 10.82 -12.99
CA LEU A 309 8.02 9.77 -12.75
C LEU A 309 8.96 9.59 -13.95
N GLN A 310 8.42 9.59 -15.18
CA GLN A 310 9.22 9.54 -16.40
C GLN A 310 10.17 10.74 -16.52
N GLN A 311 9.69 11.95 -16.22
CA GLN A 311 10.51 13.16 -16.22
C GLN A 311 11.66 13.05 -15.19
N LYS A 312 11.37 12.57 -13.98
CA LYS A 312 12.38 12.37 -12.94
C LYS A 312 13.47 11.38 -13.38
N LEU A 313 13.09 10.27 -14.03
CA LEU A 313 14.04 9.29 -14.57
C LEU A 313 14.93 9.89 -15.67
N GLN A 314 14.36 10.70 -16.56
CA GLN A 314 15.11 11.39 -17.60
C GLN A 314 16.14 12.36 -17.00
N GLN A 315 15.75 13.14 -15.98
CA GLN A 315 16.64 14.06 -15.29
C GLN A 315 17.82 13.33 -14.62
N MET A 316 17.55 12.24 -13.88
CA MET A 316 18.59 11.43 -13.25
C MET A 316 19.58 10.82 -14.26
N SER A 317 19.09 10.44 -15.45
CA SER A 317 19.93 9.94 -16.55
C SER A 317 20.88 11.01 -17.11
N ILE A 318 20.42 12.26 -17.21
CA ILE A 318 21.23 13.40 -17.66
C ILE A 318 22.30 13.73 -16.61
N ASP A 319 21.92 13.80 -15.34
CA ASP A 319 22.84 14.14 -14.26
C ASP A 319 23.97 13.10 -14.11
N THR A 320 23.66 11.82 -14.30
CA THR A 320 24.67 10.73 -14.27
C THR A 320 25.65 10.83 -15.45
N LYS A 321 25.23 11.36 -16.61
CA LYS A 321 26.10 11.54 -17.79
C LYS A 321 27.00 12.76 -17.68
N ASN A 322 26.64 13.75 -16.89
CA ASN A 322 27.42 14.98 -16.69
C ASN A 322 28.48 14.86 -15.57
N VAL A 323 28.50 13.74 -14.85
CA VAL A 323 29.43 13.47 -13.74
C VAL A 323 30.60 12.55 -14.16
N ASN A 324 30.57 12.01 -15.39
CA ASN A 324 31.65 11.20 -15.98
C ASN A 324 32.34 11.95 -17.12
#